data_AF-A0A0A2B722-F1
#
_entry.id   AF-A0A0A2B722-F1
#
_cell.length_a   1.000
_cell.length_b   1.000
_cell.length_c   1.000
_cell.angle_alpha   90.00
_cell.angle_beta   90.00
_cell.angle_gamma   90.00
#
_symmetry.space_group_name_H-M   'P 1'
#
loop_
_entity.id
_entity.type
_entity.pdbx_description
1 polymer ?
#
loop_
_entity_poly.entity_id
_entity_poly.type
_entity_poly.pdbx_seq_one_letter_code
_entity_poly.pdbx_strand_id
1 'polypeptide(L)'
;MNILKNLFIHKKKSEKNKDLNSGLVDQYIEIAKLVKEARIEQNLTIKELSYISKISERIIDSIENNNKNIRPEYPFIRSILIKLEECLVLKKNTLLKLAVKERKILKKEGKFFLFKKFDLINTWQGSLLYFFILVLTIFILKRYFILNVNVIEIQNIENQMVDK
;
A
#
# COMPACT_ATOMS: atom_id res chain seq x y z
N MET A 1 1.94 -16.75 33.56
CA MET A 1 1.75 -16.86 32.09
C MET A 1 0.35 -16.35 31.74
N ASN A 2 0.20 -15.08 31.32
CA ASN A 2 -1.12 -14.45 31.05
C ASN A 2 -1.09 -13.46 29.86
N ILE A 3 -0.11 -13.59 28.95
CA ILE A 3 0.19 -12.53 27.97
C ILE A 3 -0.65 -12.65 26.67
N LEU A 4 -1.35 -13.76 26.43
CA LEU A 4 -2.05 -14.01 25.16
C LEU A 4 -3.56 -13.72 25.16
N LYS A 5 -4.14 -13.24 26.27
CA LYS A 5 -5.60 -13.06 26.37
C LYS A 5 -6.15 -11.83 25.61
N ASN A 6 -5.30 -10.90 25.19
CA ASN A 6 -5.74 -9.65 24.52
C ASN A 6 -5.73 -9.69 22.99
N LEU A 7 -5.40 -10.83 22.35
CA LEU A 7 -5.27 -10.89 20.89
C LEU A 7 -6.60 -11.12 20.13
N PHE A 8 -7.72 -11.35 20.83
CA PHE A 8 -8.96 -11.84 20.21
C PHE A 8 -10.20 -10.99 20.49
N ILE A 9 -10.09 -9.66 20.45
CA ILE A 9 -11.28 -8.78 20.41
C ILE A 9 -11.14 -7.75 19.29
N HIS A 10 -11.28 -8.21 18.05
CA HIS A 10 -11.60 -7.34 16.92
C HIS A 10 -12.62 -7.99 15.98
N LYS A 11 -13.87 -7.99 16.43
CA LYS A 11 -15.04 -8.10 15.55
C LYS A 11 -15.83 -6.81 15.68
N LYS A 12 -15.29 -5.72 15.12
CA LYS A 12 -16.03 -4.46 14.98
C LYS A 12 -16.79 -4.48 13.66
N LYS A 13 -18.11 -4.43 13.78
CA LYS A 13 -19.15 -4.22 12.77
C LYS A 13 -18.64 -3.51 11.51
N SER A 14 -18.84 -4.17 10.37
CA SER A 14 -18.80 -3.55 9.04
C SER A 14 -20.04 -2.67 8.84
N GLU A 15 -20.02 -1.46 9.35
CA GLU A 15 -20.97 -0.41 8.95
C GLU A 15 -20.21 0.61 8.10
N LYS A 16 -20.50 0.58 6.79
CA LYS A 16 -20.32 1.64 5.79
C LYS A 16 -19.24 2.70 6.12
N ASN A 17 -18.01 2.44 5.69
CA ASN A 17 -17.06 3.51 5.38
C ASN A 17 -17.52 4.21 4.09
N LYS A 18 -18.53 5.07 4.16
CA LYS A 18 -18.94 5.91 3.01
C LYS A 18 -18.51 7.37 3.13
N ASP A 19 -18.00 7.82 4.28
CA ASP A 19 -17.74 9.26 4.50
C ASP A 19 -16.39 9.53 5.21
N LEU A 20 -15.26 9.05 4.66
CA LEU A 20 -13.93 9.31 5.25
C LEU A 20 -12.93 10.07 4.35
N ASN A 21 -13.38 10.67 3.24
CA ASN A 21 -12.52 11.50 2.39
C ASN A 21 -13.04 12.95 2.26
N SER A 22 -13.46 13.58 3.35
CA SER A 22 -13.96 14.97 3.35
C SER A 22 -12.85 16.04 3.29
N GLY A 23 -11.58 15.67 3.08
CA GLY A 23 -10.45 16.62 3.08
C GLY A 23 -9.46 16.51 1.92
N LEU A 24 -9.65 15.56 0.99
CA LEU A 24 -8.76 15.37 -0.15
C LEU A 24 -9.47 15.82 -1.42
N VAL A 25 -9.10 16.99 -1.91
CA VAL A 25 -9.58 17.52 -3.19
C VAL A 25 -9.18 16.52 -4.29
N ASP A 26 -10.15 15.75 -4.77
CA ASP A 26 -9.99 14.83 -5.90
C ASP A 26 -9.65 15.65 -7.15
N GLN A 27 -8.39 15.59 -7.58
CA GLN A 27 -7.91 16.41 -8.69
C GLN A 27 -8.51 15.99 -10.03
N TYR A 28 -9.14 14.83 -10.11
CA TYR A 28 -9.91 14.47 -11.29
C TYR A 28 -11.23 15.22 -11.41
N ILE A 29 -11.75 15.84 -10.34
CA ILE A 29 -12.87 16.78 -10.44
C ILE A 29 -12.45 18.01 -11.26
N GLU A 30 -11.24 18.50 -11.02
CA GLU A 30 -10.68 19.64 -11.77
C GLU A 30 -10.42 19.26 -13.23
N ILE A 31 -9.88 18.06 -13.49
CA ILE A 31 -9.73 17.53 -14.85
C ILE A 31 -11.09 17.45 -15.56
N ALA A 32 -12.10 16.89 -14.89
CA ALA A 32 -13.44 16.73 -15.44
C ALA A 32 -14.04 18.07 -15.87
N LYS A 33 -13.91 19.09 -15.00
CA LYS A 33 -14.35 20.46 -15.26
C LYS A 33 -13.62 21.06 -16.45
N LEU A 34 -12.28 21.03 -16.47
CA LEU A 34 -11.47 21.61 -17.54
C LEU A 34 -11.76 20.97 -18.90
N VAL A 35 -11.89 19.64 -18.96
CA VAL A 35 -12.20 18.92 -20.21
C VAL A 35 -13.59 19.33 -20.72
N LYS A 36 -14.58 19.39 -19.83
CA LYS A 36 -15.95 19.77 -20.18
C LYS A 36 -16.04 21.21 -20.65
N GLU A 37 -15.39 22.14 -19.96
CA GLU A 37 -15.33 23.56 -20.33
C GLU A 37 -14.69 23.75 -21.70
N ALA A 38 -13.50 23.17 -21.91
CA ALA A 38 -12.80 23.28 -23.19
C ALA A 38 -13.58 22.66 -24.36
N ARG A 39 -14.33 21.56 -24.11
CA ARG A 39 -15.20 20.96 -25.12
C ARG A 39 -16.36 21.89 -25.49
N ILE A 40 -17.00 22.52 -24.49
CA ILE A 40 -18.10 23.47 -24.70
C ILE A 40 -17.61 24.71 -25.42
N GLU A 41 -16.44 25.24 -25.05
CA GLU A 41 -15.82 26.40 -25.72
C GLU A 41 -15.56 26.14 -27.21
N GLN A 42 -15.24 24.89 -27.57
CA GLN A 42 -15.06 24.48 -28.97
C GLN A 42 -16.35 24.04 -29.67
N ASN A 43 -17.50 24.15 -29.00
CA ASN A 43 -18.81 23.69 -29.49
C ASN A 43 -18.81 22.22 -29.96
N LEU A 44 -18.01 21.36 -29.34
CA LEU A 44 -17.91 19.96 -29.71
C LEU A 44 -18.91 19.10 -28.94
N THR A 45 -19.58 18.19 -29.62
CA THR A 45 -20.29 17.07 -28.98
C THR A 45 -19.31 16.00 -28.51
N ILE A 46 -19.75 15.14 -27.59
CA ILE A 46 -18.94 13.98 -27.13
C ILE A 46 -18.60 13.05 -28.31
N LYS A 47 -19.55 12.88 -29.25
CA LYS A 47 -19.37 12.06 -30.46
C LYS A 47 -18.29 12.61 -31.38
N GLU A 48 -18.30 13.91 -31.62
CA GLU A 48 -17.29 14.58 -32.45
C GLU A 48 -15.92 14.54 -31.79
N LEU A 49 -15.83 14.82 -30.48
CA LEU A 49 -14.58 14.70 -29.75
C LEU A 49 -14.05 13.26 -29.77
N SER A 50 -14.92 12.27 -29.66
CA SER A 50 -14.58 10.84 -29.80
C SER A 50 -13.97 10.54 -31.17
N TYR A 51 -14.60 11.04 -32.23
CA TYR A 51 -14.10 10.87 -33.60
C TYR A 51 -12.73 11.54 -33.81
N ILE A 52 -12.57 12.79 -33.37
CA ILE A 52 -11.32 13.57 -33.54
C ILE A 52 -10.17 12.95 -32.75
N SER A 53 -10.43 12.60 -31.49
CA SER A 53 -9.39 12.10 -30.57
C SER A 53 -9.10 10.61 -30.72
N LYS A 54 -10.00 9.85 -31.37
CA LYS A 54 -10.02 8.38 -31.41
C LYS A 54 -10.15 7.75 -30.02
N ILE A 55 -10.75 8.47 -29.07
CA ILE A 55 -11.08 7.98 -27.72
C ILE A 55 -12.57 7.68 -27.71
N SER A 56 -12.99 6.55 -27.14
CA SER A 56 -14.42 6.20 -27.13
C SER A 56 -15.27 7.19 -26.31
N GLU A 57 -16.50 7.41 -26.76
CA GLU A 57 -17.48 8.29 -26.10
C GLU A 57 -17.65 7.97 -24.61
N ARG A 58 -17.73 6.67 -24.28
CA ARG A 58 -17.83 6.19 -22.90
C ARG A 58 -16.69 6.67 -22.01
N ILE A 59 -15.48 6.75 -22.57
CA ILE A 59 -14.29 7.13 -21.81
C ILE A 59 -14.27 8.64 -21.62
N ILE A 60 -14.59 9.41 -22.65
CA ILE A 60 -14.74 10.88 -22.56
C ILE A 60 -15.80 11.22 -21.50
N ASP A 61 -16.97 10.57 -21.57
CA ASP A 61 -18.05 10.77 -20.61
C ASP A 61 -17.64 10.40 -19.17
N SER A 62 -16.88 9.31 -19.00
CA SER A 62 -16.36 8.92 -17.68
C SER A 62 -15.37 9.93 -17.08
N ILE A 63 -14.65 10.66 -17.94
CA ILE A 63 -13.71 11.70 -17.54
C ILE A 63 -14.48 12.97 -17.17
N GLU A 64 -15.39 13.44 -18.02
CA GLU A 64 -16.22 14.64 -17.75
C GLU A 64 -17.13 14.50 -16.53
N ASN A 65 -17.59 13.28 -16.23
CA ASN A 65 -18.45 13.01 -15.08
C ASN A 65 -17.70 12.54 -13.83
N ASN A 66 -16.35 12.53 -13.85
CA ASN A 66 -15.51 12.00 -12.78
C ASN A 66 -15.97 10.61 -12.28
N ASN A 67 -16.40 9.70 -13.17
CA ASN A 67 -16.82 8.35 -12.78
C ASN A 67 -15.61 7.41 -12.62
N LYS A 68 -15.20 7.15 -11.36
CA LYS A 68 -14.01 6.35 -11.04
C LYS A 68 -14.09 4.89 -11.49
N ASN A 69 -15.29 4.32 -11.61
CA ASN A 69 -15.47 2.89 -11.93
C ASN A 69 -15.22 2.58 -13.42
N ILE A 70 -15.41 3.58 -14.28
CA ILE A 70 -15.32 3.41 -15.75
C ILE A 70 -14.08 4.12 -16.29
N ARG A 71 -13.57 5.13 -15.58
CA ARG A 71 -12.40 5.88 -16.00
C ARG A 71 -11.19 4.96 -16.15
N PRO A 72 -10.40 5.11 -17.23
CA PRO A 72 -9.13 4.43 -17.36
C PRO A 72 -8.23 4.66 -16.15
N GLU A 73 -7.54 3.62 -15.73
CA GLU A 73 -6.48 3.73 -14.72
C GLU A 73 -5.14 4.09 -15.37
N TYR A 74 -4.16 4.44 -14.53
CA TYR A 74 -2.77 4.54 -14.99
C TYR A 74 -2.24 3.17 -15.44
N PRO A 75 -1.47 3.08 -16.54
CA PRO A 75 -0.89 4.18 -17.32
C PRO A 75 -1.78 4.73 -18.46
N PHE A 76 -2.90 4.09 -18.77
CA PHE A 76 -3.73 4.43 -19.94
C PHE A 76 -4.35 5.82 -19.86
N ILE A 77 -4.78 6.25 -18.68
CA ILE A 77 -5.32 7.61 -18.49
C ILE A 77 -4.32 8.70 -18.91
N ARG A 78 -3.02 8.45 -18.76
CA ARG A 78 -1.98 9.42 -19.15
C ARG A 78 -2.01 9.71 -20.64
N SER A 79 -2.03 8.69 -21.48
CA SER A 79 -2.05 8.88 -22.95
C SER A 79 -3.35 9.52 -23.41
N ILE A 80 -4.46 9.17 -22.76
CA ILE A 80 -5.78 9.74 -23.06
C ILE A 80 -5.83 11.23 -22.72
N LEU A 81 -5.34 11.64 -21.54
CA LEU A 81 -5.30 13.05 -21.15
C LEU A 81 -4.37 13.87 -22.06
N ILE A 82 -3.21 13.34 -22.47
CA ILE A 82 -2.34 14.00 -23.45
C ILE A 82 -3.08 14.21 -24.77
N LYS A 83 -3.80 13.18 -25.24
CA LYS A 83 -4.55 13.27 -26.49
C LYS A 83 -5.70 14.27 -26.40
N LEU A 84 -6.40 14.32 -25.27
CA LEU A 84 -7.44 15.33 -25.02
C LEU A 84 -6.86 16.74 -24.96
N GLU A 85 -5.68 16.94 -24.36
CA GLU A 85 -5.00 18.24 -24.37
C GLU A 85 -4.70 18.73 -25.79
N GLU A 86 -4.24 17.83 -26.65
CA GLU A 86 -4.00 18.13 -28.07
C GLU A 86 -5.29 18.49 -28.81
N CYS A 87 -6.34 17.67 -28.65
CA CYS A 87 -7.61 17.84 -29.37
C CYS A 87 -8.40 19.06 -28.89
N LEU A 88 -8.29 19.42 -27.61
CA LEU A 88 -9.00 20.54 -27.02
C LEU A 88 -8.16 21.82 -26.97
N VAL A 89 -6.98 21.85 -27.62
CA VAL A 89 -6.09 23.02 -27.66
C VAL A 89 -5.75 23.55 -26.26
N LEU A 90 -5.69 22.64 -25.27
CA LEU A 90 -5.34 22.98 -23.91
C LEU A 90 -3.83 23.19 -23.79
N LYS A 91 -3.41 23.96 -22.79
CA LYS A 91 -1.99 24.11 -22.46
C LYS A 91 -1.39 22.73 -22.16
N LYS A 92 -0.34 22.37 -22.90
CA LYS A 92 0.36 21.08 -22.77
C LYS A 92 0.73 20.77 -21.32
N ASN A 93 0.47 19.54 -20.90
CA ASN A 93 0.72 18.96 -19.58
C ASN A 93 -0.11 19.54 -18.42
N THR A 94 -1.20 20.25 -18.68
CA THR A 94 -2.07 20.78 -17.62
C THR A 94 -2.86 19.68 -16.93
N LEU A 95 -3.61 18.88 -17.70
CA LEU A 95 -4.36 17.73 -17.21
C LEU A 95 -3.41 16.64 -16.67
N LEU A 96 -2.26 16.47 -17.33
CA LEU A 96 -1.27 15.49 -16.89
C LEU A 96 -0.69 15.84 -15.51
N LYS A 97 -0.41 17.11 -15.23
CA LYS A 97 0.11 17.54 -13.92
C LYS A 97 -0.88 17.24 -12.80
N LEU A 98 -2.17 17.48 -13.04
CA LEU A 98 -3.24 17.13 -12.10
C LEU A 98 -3.29 15.62 -11.87
N ALA A 99 -3.31 14.81 -12.93
CA ALA A 99 -3.36 13.36 -12.78
C ALA A 99 -2.12 12.78 -12.07
N VAL A 100 -0.93 13.37 -12.28
CA VAL A 100 0.30 12.94 -11.60
C VAL A 100 0.29 13.33 -10.12
N LYS A 101 -0.23 14.51 -9.78
CA LYS A 101 -0.31 14.98 -8.40
C LYS A 101 -1.29 14.12 -7.59
N GLU A 102 -2.43 13.73 -8.17
CA GLU A 102 -3.37 12.78 -7.56
C GLU A 102 -2.70 11.43 -7.30
N ARG A 103 -1.98 10.90 -8.30
CA ARG A 103 -1.25 9.64 -8.15
C ARG A 103 -0.19 9.69 -7.05
N LYS A 104 0.50 10.83 -6.89
CA LYS A 104 1.48 11.02 -5.81
C LYS A 104 0.80 10.99 -4.43
N ILE A 105 -0.38 11.59 -4.30
CA ILE A 105 -1.19 11.56 -3.07
C ILE A 105 -1.61 10.12 -2.77
N LEU A 106 -2.21 9.42 -3.74
CA LEU A 106 -2.61 8.02 -3.59
C LEU A 106 -1.44 7.10 -3.24
N LYS A 107 -0.27 7.30 -3.86
CA LYS A 107 0.94 6.53 -3.53
C LYS A 107 1.46 6.86 -2.12
N LYS A 108 1.29 8.09 -1.64
CA LYS A 108 1.67 8.49 -0.27
C LYS A 108 0.73 7.85 0.76
N GLU A 109 -0.57 7.83 0.49
CA GLU A 109 -1.57 7.15 1.34
C GLU A 109 -1.38 5.62 1.35
N GLY A 110 -1.20 5.00 0.18
CA GLY A 110 -0.96 3.56 0.08
C GLY A 110 0.30 3.10 0.80
N LYS A 111 1.32 3.97 0.96
CA LYS A 111 2.51 3.66 1.75
C LYS A 111 2.24 3.53 3.25
N PHE A 112 1.25 4.23 3.80
CA PHE A 112 0.88 4.06 5.22
C PHE A 112 0.15 2.72 5.47
N PHE A 113 -0.47 2.13 4.44
CA PHE A 113 -1.15 0.83 4.53
C PHE A 113 -0.27 -0.37 4.14
N LEU A 114 0.92 -0.13 3.59
CA LEU A 114 1.90 -1.18 3.30
C LEU A 114 2.75 -1.54 4.52
N PHE A 115 2.10 -1.97 5.62
CA PHE A 115 2.64 -3.09 6.40
C PHE A 115 2.53 -4.34 5.52
N LYS A 116 3.32 -4.33 4.45
CA LYS A 116 3.42 -5.36 3.42
C LYS A 116 3.84 -6.63 4.14
N LYS A 117 3.05 -7.71 3.98
CA LYS A 117 3.30 -9.08 4.45
C LYS A 117 4.77 -9.28 4.85
N PHE A 118 5.04 -9.43 6.15
CA PHE A 118 6.39 -9.68 6.66
C PHE A 118 6.90 -11.01 6.09
N ASP A 119 7.52 -10.95 4.92
CA ASP A 119 8.17 -12.07 4.26
C ASP A 119 9.56 -12.25 4.89
N LEU A 120 9.56 -12.55 6.19
CA LEU A 120 10.74 -12.77 7.02
C LEU A 120 11.51 -14.02 6.59
N ILE A 121 10.95 -14.87 5.74
CA ILE A 121 11.61 -16.11 5.32
C ILE A 121 12.48 -15.85 4.08
N ASN A 122 12.03 -14.99 3.15
CA ASN A 122 12.68 -14.76 1.86
C ASN A 122 13.54 -13.50 1.80
N THR A 123 13.66 -12.73 2.89
CA THR A 123 14.46 -11.50 2.94
C THR A 123 15.82 -11.72 3.60
N TRP A 124 16.84 -10.95 3.20
CA TRP A 124 18.16 -10.99 3.84
C TRP A 124 18.10 -10.60 5.34
N GLN A 125 17.18 -9.69 5.69
CA GLN A 125 16.85 -9.35 7.08
C GLN A 125 16.32 -10.56 7.87
N GLY A 126 15.51 -11.39 7.19
CA GLY A 126 15.05 -12.68 7.67
C GLY A 126 16.17 -13.66 7.96
N SER A 127 17.05 -13.87 6.99
CA SER A 127 18.24 -14.71 7.14
C SER A 127 19.11 -14.27 8.33
N LEU A 128 19.30 -12.96 8.51
CA LEU A 128 20.02 -12.40 9.65
C LEU A 128 19.31 -12.72 10.99
N LEU A 129 17.99 -12.60 11.04
CA LEU A 129 17.19 -12.96 12.22
C LEU A 129 17.31 -14.45 12.56
N TYR A 130 17.26 -15.34 11.56
CA TYR A 130 17.48 -16.77 11.74
C TYR A 130 18.87 -17.07 12.31
N PHE A 131 19.90 -16.41 11.79
CA PHE A 131 21.26 -16.54 12.31
C PHE A 131 21.35 -16.12 13.79
N PHE A 132 20.73 -15.00 14.16
CA PHE A 132 20.67 -14.57 15.56
C PHE A 132 19.98 -15.57 16.48
N ILE A 133 18.82 -16.10 16.06
CA ILE A 133 18.08 -17.12 16.83
C ILE A 133 18.94 -18.38 17.01
N LEU A 134 19.62 -18.82 15.96
CA LEU A 134 20.47 -20.00 15.99
C LEU A 134 21.66 -19.83 16.95
N VAL A 135 22.37 -18.70 16.87
CA VAL A 135 23.48 -18.38 17.78
C VAL A 135 22.98 -18.29 19.23
N LEU A 136 21.84 -17.64 19.46
CA LEU A 136 21.25 -17.53 20.80
C LEU A 136 20.86 -18.89 21.36
N THR A 137 20.32 -19.78 20.53
CA THR A 137 19.94 -21.15 20.93
C THR A 137 21.16 -21.95 21.37
N ILE A 138 22.25 -21.90 20.59
CA ILE A 138 23.52 -22.56 20.94
C ILE A 138 24.07 -22.00 22.25
N PHE A 139 24.01 -20.68 22.43
CA PHE A 139 24.49 -20.02 23.64
C PHE A 139 23.72 -20.45 24.89
N ILE A 140 22.38 -20.49 24.81
CA ILE A 140 21.51 -20.96 25.90
C ILE A 140 21.81 -22.42 26.23
N LEU A 141 21.95 -23.27 25.20
CA LEU A 141 22.21 -24.70 25.39
C LEU A 141 23.58 -24.94 26.06
N LYS A 142 24.62 -24.24 25.60
CA LYS A 142 25.95 -24.27 26.21
C LYS A 142 25.90 -23.84 27.67
N ARG A 143 25.22 -22.74 27.97
CA ARG A 143 25.04 -22.25 29.35
C ARG A 143 24.31 -23.27 30.22
N TYR A 144 23.23 -23.86 29.71
CA TYR A 144 22.45 -24.87 30.44
C TYR A 144 23.30 -26.09 30.78
N PHE A 145 24.08 -26.60 29.82
CA PHE A 145 24.91 -27.78 30.04
C PHE A 145 26.03 -27.53 31.07
N ILE A 146 26.73 -26.40 30.98
CA ILE A 146 27.79 -26.03 31.94
C ILE A 146 27.23 -25.92 33.36
N LEU A 147 26.08 -25.27 33.53
CA LEU A 147 25.45 -25.14 34.85
C LEU A 147 24.98 -26.48 35.40
N ASN A 148 24.39 -27.33 34.56
CA ASN A 148 23.83 -28.60 35.00
C ASN A 148 24.92 -29.64 35.33
N VAL A 149 26.02 -29.67 34.56
CA VAL A 149 27.17 -30.55 34.86
C VAL A 149 27.80 -30.19 36.19
N ASN A 150 28.04 -28.89 36.45
CA ASN A 150 28.61 -28.45 37.72
C ASN A 150 27.70 -28.80 38.91
N VAL A 151 26.37 -28.70 38.76
CA VAL A 151 25.43 -29.08 39.83
C VAL A 151 25.48 -30.58 40.13
N ILE A 152 25.52 -31.44 39.10
CA ILE A 152 25.61 -32.90 39.28
C ILE A 152 26.96 -33.28 39.92
N GLU A 153 28.06 -32.65 39.51
CA GLU A 153 29.38 -32.90 40.06
C GLU A 153 29.46 -32.51 41.54
N ILE A 154 28.93 -31.34 41.91
CA ILE A 154 28.86 -30.89 43.31
C ILE A 154 28.00 -31.84 44.16
N GLN A 155 26.81 -32.24 43.67
CA GLN A 155 25.95 -33.19 44.39
C GLN A 155 26.61 -34.56 44.56
N ASN A 156 27.33 -35.04 43.55
CA ASN A 156 28.04 -36.31 43.64
C ASN A 156 29.19 -36.26 44.67
N ILE A 157 29.95 -35.16 44.70
CA ILE A 157 30.99 -34.92 45.71
C ILE A 157 30.37 -34.83 47.12
N GLU A 158 29.24 -34.14 47.27
CA GLU A 158 28.52 -34.03 48.54
C GLU A 158 28.05 -35.40 49.05
N ASN A 159 27.41 -36.21 48.19
CA ASN A 159 26.99 -37.56 48.56
C ASN A 159 28.17 -38.47 48.96
N GLN A 160 29.30 -38.38 48.25
CA GLN A 160 30.52 -39.13 48.61
C GLN A 160 31.14 -38.69 49.94
N MET A 161 30.94 -37.43 50.36
CA MET A 161 31.38 -36.95 51.68
C MET A 161 30.42 -37.32 52.80
N VAL A 162 29.12 -37.50 52.52
CA VAL A 162 28.12 -37.93 53.51
C VAL A 162 28.19 -39.44 53.79
N ASP A 163 28.55 -40.25 52.79
CA ASP A 163 28.70 -41.71 52.94
C ASP A 163 30.01 -42.16 53.61
N LYS A 164 30.85 -41.22 54.09
CA LYS A 164 32.17 -41.48 54.69
C LYS A 164 32.21 -41.10 56.17
#